data_AF-A0A929CBF0-F1
#
_entry.id   AF-A0A929CBF0-F1
#
_cell.length_a   1.000
_cell.length_b   1.000
_cell.length_c   1.000
_cell.angle_alpha   90.00
_cell.angle_beta   90.00
_cell.angle_gamma   90.00
#
_symmetry.space_group_name_H-M   'P 1'
#
loop_
_entity.id
_entity.type
_entity.pdbx_description
1 polymer ?
#
loop_
_entity_poly.entity_id
_entity_poly.type
_entity_poly.pdbx_seq_one_letter_code
_entity_poly.pdbx_strand_id
1 'polypeptide(L)' 'VLSEEEALARIRSQLPSEERAKHADVVINTDSDLDELRAKVEKLWHGLHIRRTRES' A
#
# COMPACT_ATOMS: atom_id res chain seq x y z
N VAL A 1 -0.76 -15.84 -19.75
CA VAL A 1 -1.82 -15.59 -18.73
C VAL A 1 -1.68 -16.70 -17.70
N LEU A 2 -1.65 -16.37 -16.41
CA LEU A 2 -1.62 -17.38 -15.34
C LEU A 2 -3.01 -18.00 -15.19
N SER A 3 -3.09 -19.29 -14.85
CA SER A 3 -4.35 -19.87 -14.39
C SER A 3 -4.77 -19.27 -13.04
N GLU A 4 -6.04 -19.41 -12.67
CA GLU A 4 -6.52 -19.01 -11.35
C GLU A 4 -5.74 -19.72 -10.23
N GLU A 5 -5.47 -21.01 -10.40
CA GLU A 5 -4.70 -21.82 -9.46
C GLU A 5 -3.26 -21.31 -9.28
N GLU A 6 -2.59 -20.97 -10.39
CA GLU A 6 -1.24 -20.40 -10.36
C GLU A 6 -1.22 -19.01 -9.70
N ALA A 7 -2.23 -18.17 -9.97
CA ALA A 7 -2.37 -16.87 -9.34
C ALA A 7 -2.61 -16.98 -7.82
N LEU A 8 -3.50 -17.87 -7.39
CA LEU A 8 -3.78 -18.13 -5.98
C LEU A 8 -2.57 -18.72 -5.25
N ALA A 9 -1.83 -19.64 -5.87
CA ALA A 9 -0.61 -20.19 -5.30
C ALA A 9 0.42 -19.10 -5.01
N ARG A 10 0.58 -18.13 -5.92
CA ARG A 10 1.47 -16.97 -5.73
C ARG A 10 1.00 -16.00 -4.66
N ILE A 11 -0.32 -15.82 -4.48
CA ILE A 11 -0.86 -14.97 -3.41
C ILE A 11 -0.64 -15.63 -2.05
N ARG A 12 -0.90 -16.94 -1.95
CA ARG A 12 -0.78 -17.71 -0.70
C ARG A 12 0.66 -17.91 -0.23
N SER A 13 1.65 -17.80 -1.12
CA SER A 13 3.07 -17.88 -0.75
C SER A 13 3.65 -16.59 -0.16
N GLN A 14 2.90 -15.48 -0.22
CA GLN A 14 3.29 -14.19 0.35
C GLN A 14 2.83 -14.06 1.80
N LEU A 15 3.41 -13.11 2.53
CA LEU A 15 2.95 -12.77 3.88
C LEU A 15 1.50 -12.23 3.82
N PRO A 16 0.57 -12.67 4.69
CA PRO A 16 -0.80 -12.17 4.70
C PRO A 16 -0.88 -10.64 4.85
N SER A 17 -1.87 -10.03 4.23
CA SER A 17 -2.06 -8.57 4.27
C SER A 17 -2.22 -8.04 5.70
N GLU A 18 -2.88 -8.80 6.57
CA GLU A 18 -3.07 -8.47 7.98
C GLU A 18 -1.73 -8.41 8.74
N GLU A 19 -0.83 -9.37 8.48
CA GLU A 19 0.51 -9.37 9.08
C GLU A 19 1.37 -8.22 8.53
N ARG A 20 1.28 -7.91 7.23
CA ARG A 20 1.96 -6.74 6.66
C ARG A 20 1.47 -5.44 7.32
N ALA A 21 0.16 -5.32 7.56
CA ALA A 21 -0.45 -4.14 8.14
C ALA A 21 0.01 -3.88 9.58
N LYS A 22 0.27 -4.92 10.39
CA LYS A 22 0.76 -4.78 11.77
C LYS A 22 2.09 -4.04 11.87
N HIS A 23 2.93 -4.13 10.84
CA HIS A 23 4.28 -3.55 10.83
C HIS A 23 4.40 -2.31 9.95
N ALA A 24 3.33 -1.87 9.29
CA ALA A 24 3.37 -0.76 8.36
C ALA A 24 3.14 0.59 9.07
N ASP A 25 3.94 1.60 8.72
CA ASP A 25 3.67 2.99 9.13
C ASP A 25 2.40 3.54 8.44
N VAL A 26 2.15 3.09 7.22
CA VAL A 26 1.01 3.51 6.38
C VAL A 26 0.57 2.34 5.51
N VAL A 27 -0.75 2.12 5.42
CA VAL A 27 -1.37 1.17 4.48
C VAL A 27 -2.14 1.94 3.42
N ILE A 28 -1.93 1.60 2.14
CA ILE A 28 -2.63 2.21 1.00
C ILE A 28 -3.58 1.16 0.41
N ASN A 29 -4.89 1.41 0.51
CA ASN A 29 -5.89 0.59 -0.17
C ASN A 29 -5.98 1.01 -1.65
N THR A 30 -5.72 0.08 -2.56
CA THR A 30 -5.76 0.28 -4.02
C THR A 30 -7.05 -0.23 -4.66
N ASP A 31 -7.99 -0.74 -3.88
CA ASP A 31 -9.35 -1.08 -4.32
C ASP A 31 -10.20 0.21 -4.38
N SER A 32 -9.81 1.10 -5.29
CA SER A 32 -10.44 2.39 -5.58
C SER A 32 -10.18 2.75 -7.04
N ASP A 33 -10.81 3.81 -7.54
CA ASP A 33 -10.37 4.36 -8.82
C ASP A 33 -8.96 4.97 -8.72
N LEU A 34 -8.37 5.20 -9.90
CA LEU A 34 -7.00 5.64 -10.03
C LEU A 34 -6.78 7.08 -9.54
N ASP A 35 -7.78 7.95 -9.67
CA ASP A 35 -7.69 9.35 -9.28
C ASP A 35 -7.75 9.48 -7.75
N GLU A 36 -8.64 8.75 -7.10
CA GLU A 36 -8.69 8.61 -5.64
C GLU A 36 -7.37 8.05 -5.08
N LEU A 37 -6.82 7.01 -5.72
CA LEU A 37 -5.55 6.44 -5.31
C LEU A 37 -4.40 7.45 -5.44
N ARG A 38 -4.35 8.18 -6.56
CA ARG A 38 -3.34 9.23 -6.80
C ARG A 38 -3.41 10.32 -5.74
N ALA A 39 -4.61 10.83 -5.45
CA ALA A 39 -4.82 11.86 -4.44
C ALA A 39 -4.39 11.40 -3.04
N LYS A 40 -4.67 10.13 -2.67
CA LYS A 40 -4.20 9.53 -1.41
C LYS A 40 -2.68 9.50 -1.34
N VAL A 41 -2.01 9.02 -2.39
CA VAL A 41 -0.55 8.93 -2.45
C VAL A 41 0.08 10.31 -2.33
N GLU A 42 -0.41 11.30 -3.08
CA GLU A 42 0.09 12.67 -3.03
C GLU A 42 -0.05 13.28 -1.63
N LYS A 43 -1.20 13.11 -0.97
CA LYS A 43 -1.42 13.60 0.39
C LYS A 43 -0.42 13.02 1.39
N LEU A 44 -0.20 11.69 1.33
CA LEU A 44 0.74 11.01 2.21
C LEU A 44 2.18 11.49 1.99
N TRP A 45 2.57 11.65 0.72
CA TRP A 45 3.90 12.12 0.33
C TRP A 45 4.19 13.54 0.87
N HIS A 46 3.27 14.49 0.67
CA HIS A 46 3.42 15.84 1.20
C HIS A 46 3.49 15.84 2.75
N GLY A 47 2.69 15.01 3.41
CA GLY A 47 2.73 14.85 4.87
C GLY A 47 4.06 14.33 5.40
N LEU A 48 4.73 13.43 4.68
CA LEU A 48 6.08 12.95 5.02
C LEU A 48 7.13 14.06 4.94
N HIS A 49 7.08 14.89 3.90
CA HIS A 49 8.00 16.02 3.76
C HIS A 49 7.82 17.07 4.86
N ILE A 50 6.58 17.41 5.22
CA ILE A 50 6.30 18.39 6.29
C ILE A 50 6.87 17.92 7.63
N ARG A 51 6.68 16.64 7.99
CA ARG A 51 7.23 16.07 9.24
C ARG A 51 8.75 16.17 9.29
N ARG A 52 9.42 15.75 8.21
CA ARG A 52 10.89 15.82 8.09
C ARG A 52 11.44 17.24 8.27
N THR A 53 10.72 18.25 7.78
CA THR A 53 11.16 19.66 7.86
C THR A 53 10.92 20.29 9.24
N ARG A 54 10.02 19.71 10.06
CA ARG A 54 9.74 20.18 11.44
C ARG A 54 10.66 19.55 12.48
N GLU A 55 11.26 18.42 12.14
CA GLU A 55 12.19 17.66 12.98
C GLU A 55 13.67 18.04 12.73
N SER A 56 13.95 18.90 11.75
CA SER A 56 15.29 19.45 11.42
C SER A 56 15.44 20.87 11.95
#